data_AF-A0A1B6DGI2-F1
#
_entry.id   AF-A0A1B6DGI2-F1
#
_cell.length_a   1.000
_cell.length_b   1.000
_cell.length_c   1.000
_cell.angle_alpha   90.00
_cell.angle_beta   90.00
_cell.angle_gamma   90.00
#
_symmetry.space_group_name_H-M   'P 1'
#
loop_
_entity.id
_entity.type
_entity.pdbx_description
1 polymer ?
#
loop_
_entity_poly.entity_id
_entity_poly.type
_entity_poly.pdbx_seq_one_letter_code
_entity_poly.pdbx_strand_id
1 'polypeptide(L)'
;WLSTEPSYLLENAGDPFISAQLLLSTTTTESYLDFNAADIQYGIEEDQRNRILRTFVRNSYVYHLNEIFSTVRNEYTDWDKPILHPINIRDATMEALSDGHTVAPLLRLSYLHARRGAKTYFLHFAYQSKESDYP
;
A
#
# COMPACT_ATOMS: atom_id res chain seq x y z
N TRP A 1 -14.50 14.98 -13.37
CA TRP A 1 -13.15 14.38 -13.43
C TRP A 1 -12.13 15.50 -13.41
N LEU A 2 -11.15 15.44 -12.50
CA LEU A 2 -10.04 16.39 -12.48
C LEU A 2 -9.26 16.23 -13.79
N SER A 3 -9.06 17.32 -14.53
CA SER A 3 -8.37 17.33 -15.82
C SER A 3 -6.86 17.15 -15.73
N THR A 4 -6.31 17.09 -14.51
CA THR A 4 -4.88 17.18 -14.23
C THR A 4 -4.49 16.15 -13.19
N GLU A 5 -3.33 15.52 -13.38
CA GLU A 5 -2.81 14.50 -12.47
C GLU A 5 -2.59 15.08 -11.06
N PRO A 6 -3.06 14.41 -9.99
CA PRO A 6 -2.91 14.92 -8.62
C PRO A 6 -1.46 15.18 -8.21
N SER A 7 -0.51 14.38 -8.71
CA SER A 7 0.93 14.55 -8.44
C SER A 7 1.44 15.92 -8.93
N TYR A 8 1.06 16.31 -10.14
CA TYR A 8 1.39 17.62 -10.71
C TYR A 8 0.79 18.76 -9.89
N LEU A 9 -0.45 18.61 -9.41
CA LEU A 9 -1.09 19.62 -8.57
C LEU A 9 -0.37 19.79 -7.23
N LEU A 10 0.07 18.70 -6.59
CA LEU A 10 0.84 18.75 -5.34
C LEU A 10 2.22 19.38 -5.55
N GLU A 11 2.87 19.08 -6.68
CA GLU A 11 4.14 19.69 -7.06
C GLU A 11 4.02 21.17 -7.46
N ASN A 12 2.83 21.68 -7.75
CA ASN A 12 2.61 23.10 -8.04
C ASN A 12 1.71 23.78 -7.01
N ALA A 13 1.44 23.09 -5.89
CA ALA A 13 0.58 23.61 -4.84
C ALA A 13 1.19 24.87 -4.21
N GLY A 14 0.38 25.93 -4.16
CA GLY A 14 0.79 27.23 -3.63
C GLY A 14 0.80 27.31 -2.10
N ASP A 15 0.91 28.53 -1.60
CA ASP A 15 1.06 28.85 -0.18
C ASP A 15 0.05 28.20 0.78
N PRO A 16 -1.25 27.98 0.43
CA PRO A 16 -2.17 27.30 1.34
C PRO A 16 -1.74 25.87 1.69
N PHE A 17 -1.11 25.16 0.75
CA PHE A 17 -0.60 23.81 1.00
C PHE A 17 0.64 23.84 1.91
N ILE A 18 1.51 24.83 1.76
CA ILE A 18 2.78 24.92 2.52
C ILE A 18 2.54 25.44 3.95
N SER A 19 1.55 26.31 4.12
CA SER A 19 1.24 26.95 5.41
C SER A 19 0.39 26.06 6.34
N ALA A 20 -0.32 25.07 5.80
CA ALA A 20 -1.08 24.13 6.59
C ALA A 20 -0.17 23.17 7.38
N GLN A 21 -0.62 22.78 8.56
CA GLN A 21 -0.01 21.66 9.28
C GLN A 21 -0.75 20.39 8.93
N LEU A 22 0.00 19.34 8.57
CA LEU A 22 -0.57 18.09 8.09
C LEU A 22 -0.18 16.95 9.01
N LEU A 23 -1.18 16.19 9.47
CA LEU A 23 -1.01 14.90 10.15
C LEU A 23 -1.53 13.80 9.22
N LEU A 24 -0.69 12.82 8.95
CA LEU A 24 -1.01 11.65 8.14
C LEU A 24 -0.82 10.41 9.00
N SER A 25 -1.68 9.41 8.83
CA SER A 25 -1.61 8.17 9.61
C SER A 25 -1.79 6.95 8.73
N THR A 26 -1.02 5.92 9.04
CA THR A 26 -1.15 4.56 8.52
C THR A 26 -1.52 3.59 9.64
N THR A 27 -2.01 2.41 9.26
CA THR A 27 -2.16 1.26 10.16
C THR A 27 -1.18 0.18 9.74
N THR A 28 -1.14 -0.95 10.43
CA THR A 28 -0.26 -2.07 10.02
C THR A 28 -0.81 -2.86 8.83
N THR A 29 -2.10 -2.70 8.52
CA THR A 29 -2.78 -3.52 7.52
C THR A 29 -3.95 -2.78 6.88
N GLU A 30 -3.63 -1.89 5.94
CA GLU A 30 -4.63 -1.07 5.24
C GLU A 30 -5.51 -1.86 4.29
N SER A 31 -4.94 -2.88 3.65
CA SER A 31 -5.63 -3.69 2.64
C SER A 31 -6.43 -4.85 3.22
N TYR A 32 -6.60 -4.94 4.55
CA TYR A 32 -7.36 -6.03 5.18
C TYR A 32 -8.76 -6.22 4.56
N LEU A 33 -9.45 -5.10 4.28
CA LEU A 33 -10.80 -5.10 3.71
C LEU A 33 -10.85 -5.44 2.21
N ASP A 34 -9.71 -5.59 1.54
CA ASP A 34 -9.65 -6.01 0.15
C ASP A 34 -9.85 -7.54 0.00
N PHE A 35 -9.76 -8.28 1.10
CA PHE A 35 -9.90 -9.73 1.15
C PHE A 35 -11.27 -10.14 1.71
N ASN A 36 -11.80 -11.25 1.20
CA ASN A 36 -13.01 -11.83 1.76
C ASN A 36 -12.69 -12.64 3.03
N ALA A 37 -13.72 -12.98 3.82
CA ALA A 37 -13.55 -13.69 5.08
C ALA A 37 -12.86 -15.07 4.94
N ALA A 38 -13.07 -15.78 3.83
CA ALA A 38 -12.42 -17.06 3.60
C ALA A 38 -10.92 -16.91 3.31
N ASP A 39 -10.55 -15.94 2.47
CA ASP A 39 -9.15 -15.62 2.19
C ASP A 39 -8.43 -15.14 3.46
N ILE A 40 -9.13 -14.36 4.30
CA ILE A 40 -8.62 -13.95 5.60
C ILE A 40 -8.43 -15.14 6.52
N GLN A 41 -9.40 -16.05 6.63
CA GLN A 41 -9.33 -17.15 7.58
C GLN A 41 -8.34 -18.25 7.16
N TYR A 42 -8.35 -18.63 5.89
CA TYR A 42 -7.63 -19.80 5.38
C TYR A 42 -6.36 -19.46 4.59
N GLY A 43 -6.15 -18.18 4.28
CA GLY A 43 -5.07 -17.73 3.42
C GLY A 43 -5.43 -17.83 1.93
N ILE A 44 -4.44 -17.62 1.07
CA ILE A 44 -4.62 -17.68 -0.39
C ILE A 44 -3.52 -18.49 -1.05
N GLU A 45 -3.85 -19.05 -2.21
CA GLU A 45 -2.91 -19.76 -3.06
C GLU A 45 -2.09 -18.81 -3.93
N GLU A 46 -0.93 -19.29 -4.41
CA GLU A 46 -0.03 -18.51 -5.26
C GLU A 46 -0.69 -17.97 -6.53
N ASP A 47 -1.58 -18.75 -7.15
CA ASP A 47 -2.31 -18.33 -8.34
C ASP A 47 -3.26 -17.17 -8.04
N GLN A 48 -3.88 -17.17 -6.85
CA GLN A 48 -4.74 -16.08 -6.41
C GLN A 48 -3.94 -14.82 -6.12
N ARG A 49 -2.81 -14.92 -5.39
CA ARG A 49 -1.84 -13.81 -5.24
C ARG A 49 -1.48 -13.22 -6.60
N ASN A 50 -1.08 -14.07 -7.53
CA ASN A 50 -0.64 -13.64 -8.86
C ASN A 50 -1.74 -12.91 -9.64
N ARG A 51 -3.01 -13.30 -9.46
CA ARG A 51 -4.16 -12.58 -10.05
C ARG A 51 -4.36 -11.22 -9.39
N ILE A 52 -4.35 -11.17 -8.05
CA ILE A 52 -4.53 -9.94 -7.26
C ILE A 52 -3.47 -8.91 -7.63
N LEU A 53 -2.19 -9.28 -7.55
CA LEU A 53 -1.07 -8.37 -7.84
C LEU A 53 -1.05 -7.90 -9.31
N ARG A 54 -1.43 -8.76 -10.27
CA ARG A 54 -1.55 -8.33 -11.67
C ARG A 54 -2.68 -7.32 -11.87
N THR A 55 -3.81 -7.50 -11.18
CA THR A 55 -4.91 -6.53 -11.21
C THR A 55 -4.47 -5.20 -10.63
N PHE A 56 -3.81 -5.21 -9.47
CA PHE A 56 -3.24 -4.01 -8.87
C PHE A 56 -2.28 -3.29 -9.84
N VAL A 57 -1.27 -3.99 -10.36
CA VAL A 57 -0.27 -3.38 -11.27
C VAL A 57 -0.91 -2.81 -12.53
N ARG A 58 -1.90 -3.51 -13.12
CA ARG A 58 -2.62 -3.03 -14.30
C ARG A 58 -3.46 -1.77 -14.03
N ASN A 59 -3.97 -1.62 -12.82
CA ASN A 59 -4.78 -0.47 -12.44
C ASN A 59 -3.90 0.73 -12.05
N SER A 60 -2.69 0.49 -11.56
CA SER A 60 -1.78 1.52 -11.06
C SER A 60 -0.76 2.02 -12.07
N TYR A 61 -0.41 1.22 -13.09
CA TYR A 61 0.66 1.53 -14.04
C TYR A 61 0.21 1.34 -15.49
N VAL A 62 0.87 2.06 -16.41
CA VAL A 62 0.60 2.01 -17.86
C VAL A 62 1.65 1.20 -18.62
N TYR A 63 2.92 1.25 -18.18
CA TYR A 63 4.06 0.67 -18.89
C TYR A 63 4.79 -0.36 -18.02
N HIS A 64 5.53 -1.28 -18.66
CA HIS A 64 6.38 -2.28 -17.99
C HIS A 64 5.65 -3.16 -16.96
N LEU A 65 4.39 -3.49 -17.24
CA LEU A 65 3.51 -4.17 -16.27
C LEU A 65 4.07 -5.53 -15.83
N ASN A 66 4.76 -6.25 -16.72
CA ASN A 66 5.31 -7.57 -16.41
C ASN A 66 6.54 -7.46 -15.50
N GLU A 67 7.40 -6.48 -15.75
CA GLU A 67 8.59 -6.21 -14.95
C GLU A 67 8.21 -5.68 -13.56
N ILE A 68 7.25 -4.75 -13.50
CA ILE A 68 6.74 -4.22 -12.22
C ILE A 68 6.09 -5.34 -11.42
N PHE A 69 5.20 -6.14 -12.03
CA PHE A 69 4.60 -7.31 -11.38
C PHE A 69 5.65 -8.27 -10.82
N SER A 70 6.69 -8.58 -11.61
CA SER A 70 7.75 -9.49 -11.18
C SER A 70 8.56 -8.91 -10.03
N THR A 71 8.80 -7.60 -10.03
CA THR A 71 9.52 -6.89 -8.97
C THR A 71 8.71 -6.91 -7.67
N VAL A 72 7.43 -6.51 -7.71
CA VAL A 72 6.54 -6.52 -6.53
C VAL A 72 6.42 -7.94 -5.97
N ARG A 73 6.18 -8.94 -6.83
CA ARG A 73 6.09 -10.33 -6.36
C ARG A 73 7.37 -10.78 -5.66
N ASN A 74 8.53 -10.45 -6.22
CA ASN A 74 9.81 -10.88 -5.67
C ASN A 74 10.15 -10.19 -4.34
N GLU A 75 9.81 -8.91 -4.19
CA GLU A 75 10.03 -8.12 -2.97
C GLU A 75 9.25 -8.71 -1.78
N TYR A 76 7.97 -9.03 -2.00
CA TYR A 76 7.10 -9.60 -0.97
C TYR A 76 7.09 -11.15 -0.99
N THR A 77 8.19 -11.77 -1.40
CA THR A 77 8.38 -13.22 -1.24
C THR A 77 9.42 -13.47 -0.16
N ASP A 78 9.02 -14.15 0.90
CA ASP A 78 9.94 -14.62 1.95
C ASP A 78 10.74 -15.83 1.43
N TRP A 79 11.96 -15.57 0.97
CA TRP A 79 12.86 -16.57 0.41
C TRP A 79 13.52 -17.47 1.47
N ASP A 80 13.41 -17.12 2.76
CA ASP A 80 13.95 -17.95 3.85
C ASP A 80 13.06 -19.16 4.15
N LYS A 81 11.80 -19.14 3.66
CA LYS A 81 10.84 -20.24 3.84
C LYS A 81 10.72 -21.08 2.56
N PRO A 82 11.13 -22.36 2.57
CA PRO A 82 11.06 -23.22 1.37
C PRO A 82 9.63 -23.63 0.99
N ILE A 83 8.68 -23.55 1.92
CA ILE A 83 7.27 -23.83 1.70
C ILE A 83 6.47 -22.60 2.08
N LEU A 84 5.75 -22.03 1.11
CA LEU A 84 4.87 -20.90 1.33
C LEU A 84 3.51 -21.40 1.80
N HIS A 85 3.24 -21.28 3.09
CA HIS A 85 1.91 -21.55 3.65
C HIS A 85 0.89 -20.50 3.13
N PRO A 86 -0.37 -20.87 2.84
CA PRO A 86 -1.37 -19.93 2.30
C PRO A 86 -1.56 -18.65 3.13
N ILE A 87 -1.40 -18.75 4.45
CA ILE A 87 -1.42 -17.61 5.39
C ILE A 87 -0.27 -16.63 5.10
N ASN A 88 0.95 -17.14 4.89
CA ASN A 88 2.10 -16.28 4.60
C ASN A 88 1.95 -15.59 3.23
N ILE A 89 1.38 -16.31 2.25
CA ILE A 89 1.08 -15.75 0.94
C ILE A 89 0.05 -14.62 1.06
N ARG A 90 -1.01 -14.84 1.85
CA ARG A 90 -2.02 -13.81 2.18
C ARG A 90 -1.36 -12.59 2.81
N ASP A 91 -0.60 -12.77 3.88
CA ASP A 91 0.00 -11.67 4.64
C ASP A 91 0.94 -10.84 3.78
N ALA A 92 1.84 -11.49 3.04
CA ALA A 92 2.74 -10.80 2.11
C ALA A 92 1.99 -10.09 0.97
N THR A 93 0.90 -10.67 0.47
CA THR A 93 0.06 -10.01 -0.55
C THR A 93 -0.65 -8.79 0.03
N MET A 94 -1.15 -8.90 1.26
CA MET A 94 -1.83 -7.82 1.97
C MET A 94 -0.85 -6.67 2.27
N GLU A 95 0.39 -6.98 2.66
CA GLU A 95 1.46 -6.00 2.83
C GLU A 95 1.79 -5.29 1.51
N ALA A 96 1.97 -6.04 0.42
CA ALA A 96 2.24 -5.48 -0.91
C ALA A 96 1.14 -4.51 -1.38
N LEU A 97 -0.12 -4.84 -1.12
CA LEU A 97 -1.24 -3.95 -1.43
C LEU A 97 -1.22 -2.72 -0.52
N SER A 98 -1.15 -2.92 0.80
CA SER A 98 -1.15 -1.83 1.79
C SER A 98 -0.09 -0.79 1.45
N ASP A 99 1.12 -1.25 1.14
CA ASP A 99 2.21 -0.41 0.70
C ASP A 99 1.94 0.27 -0.65
N GLY A 100 1.50 -0.51 -1.63
CA GLY A 100 1.34 -0.07 -3.00
C GLY A 100 0.24 0.98 -3.21
N HIS A 101 -0.97 0.77 -2.69
CA HIS A 101 -2.09 1.70 -2.91
C HIS A 101 -2.35 2.68 -1.76
N THR A 102 -1.78 2.47 -0.57
CA THR A 102 -2.02 3.34 0.59
C THR A 102 -0.76 4.01 1.13
N VAL A 103 0.21 3.25 1.63
CA VAL A 103 1.36 3.82 2.35
C VAL A 103 2.27 4.62 1.41
N ALA A 104 2.65 4.07 0.25
CA ALA A 104 3.56 4.75 -0.67
C ALA A 104 3.00 6.07 -1.23
N PRO A 105 1.72 6.15 -1.69
CA PRO A 105 1.10 7.42 -2.06
C PRO A 105 1.05 8.43 -0.89
N LEU A 106 0.76 7.97 0.33
CA LEU A 106 0.69 8.82 1.51
C LEU A 106 2.06 9.37 1.90
N LEU A 107 3.10 8.54 1.84
CA LEU A 107 4.49 8.94 2.05
C LEU A 107 4.94 9.93 0.97
N ARG A 108 4.56 9.73 -0.30
CA ARG A 108 4.84 10.68 -1.38
C ARG A 108 4.21 12.04 -1.10
N LEU A 109 2.95 12.07 -0.67
CA LEU A 109 2.26 13.30 -0.26
C LEU A 109 3.00 13.96 0.92
N SER A 110 3.31 13.18 1.95
CA SER A 110 4.05 13.64 3.14
C SER A 110 5.37 14.30 2.74
N TYR A 111 6.11 13.67 1.84
CA TYR A 111 7.38 14.15 1.34
C TYR A 111 7.25 15.45 0.54
N LEU A 112 6.26 15.53 -0.36
CA LEU A 112 6.02 16.75 -1.16
C LEU A 112 5.64 17.95 -0.29
N HIS A 113 4.89 17.71 0.78
CA HIS A 113 4.53 18.71 1.78
C HIS A 113 5.76 19.12 2.62
N ALA A 114 6.44 18.16 3.24
CA ALA A 114 7.56 18.39 4.15
C ALA A 114 8.78 19.04 3.47
N ARG A 115 9.12 18.64 2.24
CA ARG A 115 10.29 19.15 1.50
C ARG A 115 10.26 20.66 1.27
N ARG A 116 9.07 21.29 1.33
CA ARG A 116 8.88 22.73 1.19
C ARG A 116 8.95 23.50 2.51
N GLY A 117 9.29 22.83 3.60
CA GLY A 117 9.36 23.42 4.94
C GLY A 117 8.03 23.42 5.69
N ALA A 118 6.99 22.78 5.15
CA ALA A 118 5.70 22.66 5.83
C ALA A 118 5.76 21.67 7.00
N LYS A 119 5.07 21.98 8.10
CA LYS A 119 5.03 21.11 9.29
C LYS A 119 4.20 19.87 8.99
N THR A 120 4.87 18.72 8.92
CA THR A 120 4.28 17.44 8.56
C THR A 120 4.55 16.44 9.65
N TYR A 121 3.51 15.75 10.10
CA TYR A 121 3.58 14.69 11.09
C TYR A 121 3.09 13.40 10.44
N PHE A 122 3.81 12.31 10.68
CA PHE A 122 3.45 11.00 10.19
C PHE A 122 3.31 10.05 11.38
N LEU A 123 2.19 9.36 11.45
CA LEU A 123 1.85 8.42 12.52
C LEU A 123 1.68 7.02 11.92
N HIS A 124 2.19 6.01 12.62
CA HIS A 124 1.83 4.62 12.36
C HIS A 124 1.07 4.10 13.58
N PHE A 125 -0.18 3.71 13.36
CA PHE A 125 -1.03 3.10 14.37
C PHE A 125 -0.91 1.58 14.31
N ALA A 126 -0.10 1.03 15.21
CA ALA A 126 0.21 -0.40 15.27
C ALA A 126 -0.53 -1.15 16.39
N TYR A 127 -1.56 -0.55 16.98
CA TYR A 127 -2.31 -1.21 18.06
C TYR A 127 -3.42 -2.11 17.50
N GLN A 128 -3.37 -3.38 17.87
CA GLN A 128 -4.39 -4.37 17.56
C GLN A 128 -5.29 -4.60 18.78
N SER A 129 -6.60 -4.45 18.60
CA SER A 129 -7.55 -4.68 19.69
C SER A 129 -7.66 -6.18 20.00
N LYS A 130 -7.93 -6.52 21.27
CA LYS A 130 -8.10 -7.92 21.72
C LYS A 130 -9.28 -8.64 21.04
N GLU A 131 -10.23 -7.88 20.49
CA GLU A 131 -11.42 -8.38 19.79
C GLU A 131 -11.26 -8.29 18.26
N SER A 132 -10.06 -8.05 17.75
CA SER A 132 -9.79 -7.96 16.32
C SER A 132 -9.84 -9.35 15.67
N ASP A 133 -10.56 -9.46 14.55
CA ASP A 133 -10.56 -10.66 13.68
C ASP A 133 -9.25 -10.84 12.91
N TYR A 134 -8.40 -9.81 12.88
CA TYR A 134 -7.03 -9.90 12.38
C TYR A 134 -6.15 -10.66 13.39
N PRO A 135 -5.37 -11.68 12.98
CA PRO A 135 -4.51 -12.49 13.86
C PRO A 135 -3.25 -11.76 14.36
#